data_AF-A0A9E1IC51-F1
#
_entry.id   AF-A0A9E1IC51-F1
#
_cell.length_a   1.000
_cell.length_b   1.000
_cell.length_c   1.000
_cell.angle_alpha   90.00
_cell.angle_beta   90.00
_cell.angle_gamma   90.00
#
_symmetry.space_group_name_H-M   'P 1'
#
loop_
_entity.id
_entity.type
_entity.pdbx_description
1 polymer ?
#
loop_
_entity_poly.entity_id
_entity_poly.type
_entity_poly.pdbx_seq_one_letter_code
_entity_poly.pdbx_strand_id
1 'polypeptide(L)'
;SYSDVNGDGYDDPLIGSPAEATFGTYTGAVYVILGAKKLPSNQDLSTAEAKLVGEKGAGCAGLSLSGAGDINGDGFEDLVIGAGMDDTAGQDAGASFIVLGSSVGIANMNLSEANAKINGEKGGDYSSSAVSGAGDTNNDGFDDLIIGASSESTVANNSGAVYLLLGSQY
;
A
#
# COMPACT_ATOMS: atom_id res chain seq x y z
N SER A 1 8.28 4.18 3.58
CA SER A 1 8.96 3.20 2.73
C SER A 1 9.68 3.95 1.61
N TYR A 2 10.47 3.22 0.83
CA TYR A 2 11.11 3.67 -0.40
C TYR A 2 10.73 2.71 -1.53
N SER A 3 10.67 3.21 -2.76
CA SER A 3 10.43 2.42 -3.98
C SER A 3 10.76 3.27 -5.21
N ASP A 4 11.31 2.74 -6.30
CA ASP A 4 11.52 3.49 -7.56
C ASP A 4 10.30 3.33 -8.48
N VAL A 5 9.26 4.12 -8.22
CA VAL A 5 7.95 3.97 -8.90
C VAL A 5 7.93 4.57 -10.30
N ASN A 6 8.97 5.32 -10.67
CA ASN A 6 9.11 5.94 -11.98
C ASN A 6 10.24 5.35 -12.85
N GLY A 7 11.07 4.48 -12.27
CA GLY A 7 12.18 3.80 -12.95
C GLY A 7 13.36 4.71 -13.28
N ASP A 8 13.58 5.79 -12.53
CA ASP A 8 14.67 6.74 -12.78
C ASP A 8 16.00 6.36 -12.09
N GLY A 9 15.98 5.28 -11.31
CA GLY A 9 17.10 4.73 -10.57
C GLY A 9 17.32 5.38 -9.20
N TYR A 10 16.37 6.18 -8.70
CA TYR A 10 16.38 6.73 -7.36
C TYR A 10 15.12 6.34 -6.59
N ASP A 11 15.32 5.73 -5.42
CA ASP A 11 14.25 5.45 -4.46
C ASP A 11 13.37 6.69 -4.17
N ASP A 12 12.07 6.57 -4.42
CA ASP A 12 11.03 7.56 -4.14
C ASP A 12 10.54 7.42 -2.69
N PRO A 13 10.66 8.46 -1.84
CA PRO A 13 10.11 8.42 -0.49
C PRO A 13 8.57 8.35 -0.46
N LEU A 14 8.06 7.43 0.36
CA LEU A 14 6.63 7.22 0.57
C LEU A 14 6.23 7.53 2.01
N ILE A 15 5.26 8.42 2.19
CA ILE A 15 4.85 8.96 3.51
C ILE A 15 3.36 8.71 3.74
N GLY A 16 3.04 7.98 4.80
CA GLY A 16 1.65 7.75 5.24
C GLY A 16 1.13 8.87 6.13
N SER A 17 -0.12 9.25 5.93
CA SER A 17 -0.91 10.16 6.76
C SER A 17 -2.24 9.48 7.13
N PRO A 18 -2.22 8.42 7.96
CA PRO A 18 -3.40 7.59 8.22
C PRO A 18 -4.53 8.34 8.95
N ALA A 19 -4.20 9.40 9.70
CA ALA A 19 -5.17 10.22 10.41
C ALA A 19 -5.80 11.32 9.53
N GLU A 20 -5.53 11.33 8.22
CA GLU A 20 -6.15 12.29 7.32
C GLU A 20 -7.65 12.01 7.20
N ALA A 21 -8.46 13.06 7.45
CA ALA A 21 -9.91 12.95 7.46
C ALA A 21 -10.52 13.53 6.19
N THR A 22 -11.11 12.65 5.37
CA THR A 22 -11.96 13.03 4.24
C THR A 22 -13.37 12.48 4.48
N PHE A 23 -14.41 13.13 3.96
CA PHE A 23 -15.81 12.70 4.13
C PHE A 23 -16.30 12.60 5.60
N GLY A 24 -15.63 13.26 6.55
CA GLY A 24 -15.96 13.20 7.97
C GLY A 24 -15.45 11.95 8.69
N THR A 25 -14.59 11.15 8.06
CA THR A 25 -13.99 9.92 8.60
C THR A 25 -12.49 9.88 8.33
N TYR A 26 -11.71 9.12 9.10
CA TYR A 26 -10.28 8.90 8.82
C TYR A 26 -10.11 7.97 7.62
N THR A 27 -10.09 8.52 6.41
CA THR A 27 -9.79 7.76 5.20
C THR A 27 -8.30 7.48 5.06
N GLY A 28 -7.46 8.37 5.62
CA GLY A 28 -6.02 8.33 5.45
C GLY A 28 -5.56 8.81 4.07
N ALA A 29 -4.25 8.97 3.91
CA ALA A 29 -3.61 9.30 2.65
C ALA A 29 -2.15 8.80 2.61
N VAL A 30 -1.61 8.66 1.41
CA VAL A 30 -0.18 8.43 1.15
C VAL A 30 0.33 9.52 0.23
N TYR A 31 1.54 10.00 0.49
CA TYR A 31 2.26 10.97 -0.33
C TYR A 31 3.45 10.26 -0.97
N VAL A 32 3.57 10.42 -2.28
CA VAL A 32 4.70 9.94 -3.08
C VAL A 32 5.57 11.15 -3.39
N ILE A 33 6.83 11.08 -2.98
CA ILE A 33 7.85 12.07 -3.32
C ILE A 33 8.81 11.43 -4.30
N LEU A 34 9.04 12.04 -5.46
CA LEU A 34 10.02 11.48 -6.39
C LEU A 34 11.45 11.68 -5.86
N GLY A 35 12.19 10.59 -5.88
CA GLY A 35 13.59 10.48 -5.56
C GLY A 35 14.43 11.29 -6.53
N ALA A 36 15.62 11.62 -6.07
CA ALA A 36 16.63 12.22 -6.91
C ALA A 36 18.00 11.96 -6.29
N LYS A 37 19.05 12.09 -7.11
CA LYS A 37 20.44 12.03 -6.67
C LYS A 37 20.74 12.87 -5.41
N LYS A 38 20.01 13.96 -5.23
CA LYS A 38 20.07 14.79 -4.03
C LYS A 38 18.68 15.27 -3.67
N LEU A 39 18.13 14.74 -2.58
CA LEU A 39 16.91 15.27 -1.99
C LEU A 39 17.13 16.70 -1.46
N PRO A 40 16.12 17.58 -1.56
CA PRO A 40 16.17 18.89 -0.93
C PRO A 40 16.27 18.75 0.59
N SER A 41 16.93 19.71 1.25
CA SER A 41 17.14 19.67 2.72
C SER A 41 15.84 19.82 3.52
N ASN A 42 14.80 20.41 2.92
CA ASN A 42 13.45 20.53 3.44
C ASN A 42 12.46 20.40 2.27
N GLN A 43 11.40 19.63 2.46
CA GLN A 43 10.30 19.48 1.51
C GLN A 43 8.98 19.48 2.26
N ASP A 44 7.98 20.14 1.70
CA ASP A 44 6.62 20.18 2.24
C ASP A 44 5.78 19.14 1.48
N LEU A 45 4.88 18.43 2.17
CA LEU A 45 4.00 17.43 1.54
C LEU A 45 3.05 18.06 0.50
N SER A 46 2.81 19.37 0.57
CA SER A 46 2.06 20.11 -0.46
C SER A 46 2.76 20.14 -1.82
N THR A 47 4.05 19.80 -1.88
CA THR A 47 4.81 19.67 -3.14
C THR A 47 5.12 18.21 -3.48
N ALA A 48 4.47 17.24 -2.82
CA ALA A 48 4.58 15.83 -3.22
C ALA A 48 4.03 15.66 -4.64
N GLU A 49 4.68 14.78 -5.42
CA GLU A 49 4.31 14.51 -6.80
C GLU A 49 2.95 13.83 -6.90
N ALA A 50 2.63 12.96 -5.93
CA ALA A 50 1.29 12.41 -5.80
C ALA A 50 0.81 12.32 -4.36
N LYS A 51 -0.50 12.45 -4.22
CA LYS A 51 -1.29 12.18 -3.03
C LYS A 51 -2.36 11.15 -3.38
N LEU A 52 -2.31 10.02 -2.70
CA LEU A 52 -3.26 8.92 -2.81
C LEU A 52 -4.18 8.98 -1.61
N VAL A 53 -5.45 9.35 -1.83
CA VAL A 53 -6.41 9.55 -0.74
C VAL A 53 -7.22 8.28 -0.54
N GLY A 54 -7.34 7.82 0.70
CA GLY A 54 -8.17 6.68 1.03
C GLY A 54 -9.62 6.85 0.55
N GLU A 55 -10.23 5.75 0.12
CA GLU A 55 -11.63 5.76 -0.25
C GLU A 55 -12.55 5.88 0.96
N LYS A 56 -13.85 6.11 0.71
CA LYS A 56 -14.85 6.13 1.78
C LYS A 56 -14.93 4.75 2.43
N GLY A 57 -14.69 4.69 3.73
CA GLY A 57 -14.69 3.42 4.48
C GLY A 57 -13.35 2.70 4.47
N ALA A 58 -12.31 3.27 3.84
CA ALA A 58 -10.97 2.68 3.82
C ALA A 58 -10.38 2.52 5.23
N GLY A 59 -10.65 3.44 6.15
CA GLY A 59 -10.15 3.37 7.51
C GLY A 59 -8.61 3.40 7.58
N CYS A 60 -8.06 4.61 7.71
CA CYS A 60 -6.63 4.84 7.93
C CYS A 60 -5.71 4.31 6.82
N ALA A 61 -6.01 4.56 5.54
CA ALA A 61 -5.06 4.25 4.45
C ALA A 61 -3.70 4.92 4.68
N GLY A 62 -2.62 4.17 4.43
CA GLY A 62 -1.26 4.59 4.78
C GLY A 62 -0.87 4.30 6.23
N LEU A 63 -1.65 3.48 6.95
CA LEU A 63 -1.28 2.96 8.27
C LEU A 63 -0.05 2.06 8.19
N SER A 64 -0.01 1.23 7.16
CA SER A 64 1.17 0.48 6.73
C SER A 64 1.38 0.72 5.24
N LEU A 65 2.62 0.75 4.77
CA LEU A 65 2.92 0.97 3.36
C LEU A 65 4.30 0.43 3.02
N SER A 66 4.47 -0.11 1.82
CA SER A 66 5.74 -0.58 1.31
C SER A 66 5.83 -0.41 -0.22
N GLY A 67 7.05 -0.33 -0.74
CA GLY A 67 7.30 -0.78 -2.11
C GLY A 67 7.02 -2.28 -2.19
N ALA A 68 6.34 -2.71 -3.25
CA ALA A 68 5.96 -4.09 -3.50
C ALA A 68 6.93 -4.79 -4.47
N GLY A 69 7.85 -4.04 -5.10
CA GLY A 69 8.63 -4.54 -6.23
C GLY A 69 7.83 -4.45 -7.52
N ASP A 70 8.32 -5.07 -8.60
CA ASP A 70 7.60 -5.12 -9.89
C ASP A 70 6.68 -6.36 -9.90
N ILE A 71 5.44 -6.18 -9.41
CA ILE A 71 4.52 -7.29 -9.18
C ILE A 71 3.76 -7.69 -10.46
N ASN A 72 3.81 -6.84 -11.50
CA ASN A 72 3.12 -7.03 -12.76
C ASN A 72 4.08 -7.28 -13.96
N GLY A 73 5.39 -7.11 -13.75
CA GLY A 73 6.46 -7.35 -14.72
C GLY A 73 6.59 -6.26 -15.79
N ASP A 74 6.19 -5.02 -15.50
CA ASP A 74 6.25 -3.91 -16.45
C ASP A 74 7.54 -3.08 -16.38
N GLY A 75 8.41 -3.40 -15.41
CA GLY A 75 9.70 -2.78 -15.18
C GLY A 75 9.68 -1.56 -14.27
N PHE A 76 8.55 -1.25 -13.62
CA PHE A 76 8.42 -0.18 -12.62
C PHE A 76 8.05 -0.78 -11.25
N GLU A 77 8.58 -0.23 -10.17
CA GLU A 77 8.20 -0.74 -8.84
C GLU A 77 6.79 -0.26 -8.47
N ASP A 78 6.02 -1.18 -7.88
CA ASP A 78 4.64 -0.99 -7.45
C ASP A 78 4.55 -0.72 -5.95
N LEU A 79 3.39 -0.27 -5.49
CA LEU A 79 3.13 0.03 -4.09
C LEU A 79 2.06 -0.87 -3.49
N VAL A 80 2.24 -1.21 -2.21
CA VAL A 80 1.18 -1.76 -1.36
C VAL A 80 0.89 -0.81 -0.21
N ILE A 81 -0.38 -0.45 -0.04
CA ILE A 81 -0.87 0.50 0.96
C ILE A 81 -1.92 -0.19 1.83
N GLY A 82 -1.61 -0.35 3.11
CA GLY A 82 -2.53 -0.90 4.09
C GLY A 82 -3.46 0.15 4.69
N ALA A 83 -4.72 -0.24 4.84
CA ALA A 83 -5.78 0.46 5.54
C ALA A 83 -6.39 -0.48 6.58
N GLY A 84 -5.76 -0.54 7.75
CA GLY A 84 -6.04 -1.59 8.75
C GLY A 84 -7.37 -1.45 9.49
N MET A 85 -8.13 -0.37 9.24
CA MET A 85 -9.46 -0.14 9.81
C MET A 85 -10.55 -0.12 8.72
N ASP A 86 -10.26 -0.69 7.55
CA ASP A 86 -11.25 -0.81 6.47
C ASP A 86 -12.42 -1.71 6.92
N ASP A 87 -13.64 -1.21 6.71
CA ASP A 87 -14.87 -1.88 7.15
C ASP A 87 -15.57 -2.67 6.03
N THR A 88 -15.03 -2.70 4.81
CA THR A 88 -15.68 -3.27 3.61
C THR A 88 -16.03 -4.75 3.78
N ALA A 89 -15.15 -5.53 4.43
CA ALA A 89 -15.36 -6.95 4.71
C ALA A 89 -15.87 -7.23 6.15
N GLY A 90 -16.26 -6.18 6.87
CA GLY A 90 -16.65 -6.24 8.28
C GLY A 90 -15.85 -5.24 9.10
N GLN A 91 -16.37 -4.88 10.28
CA GLN A 91 -15.76 -3.86 11.13
C GLN A 91 -14.28 -4.18 11.43
N ASP A 92 -13.37 -3.26 11.11
CA ASP A 92 -11.93 -3.43 11.29
C ASP A 92 -11.36 -4.72 10.63
N ALA A 93 -11.93 -5.15 9.50
CA ALA A 93 -11.37 -6.27 8.74
C ALA A 93 -10.02 -5.91 8.11
N GLY A 94 -9.89 -4.63 7.72
CA GLY A 94 -8.72 -4.10 7.04
C GLY A 94 -8.71 -4.40 5.54
N ALA A 95 -7.92 -3.64 4.79
CA ALA A 95 -7.70 -3.85 3.36
C ALA A 95 -6.30 -3.39 2.93
N SER A 96 -5.81 -3.95 1.83
CA SER A 96 -4.62 -3.49 1.11
C SER A 96 -5.00 -2.98 -0.27
N PHE A 97 -4.40 -1.86 -0.67
CA PHE A 97 -4.53 -1.29 -2.01
C PHE A 97 -3.21 -1.45 -2.74
N ILE A 98 -3.29 -1.89 -4.00
CA ILE A 98 -2.15 -2.02 -4.90
C ILE A 98 -2.21 -0.89 -5.92
N VAL A 99 -1.12 -0.14 -6.02
CA VAL A 99 -0.98 0.95 -6.98
C VAL A 99 0.25 0.68 -7.81
N LEU A 100 0.07 0.55 -9.11
CA LEU A 100 1.15 0.20 -10.01
C LEU A 100 2.03 1.41 -10.35
N GLY A 101 3.33 1.18 -10.44
CA GLY A 101 4.31 2.13 -10.95
C GLY A 101 4.12 2.38 -12.44
N SER A 102 4.82 3.37 -12.99
CA SER A 102 4.85 3.58 -14.44
C SER A 102 6.00 4.50 -14.85
N SER A 103 6.28 4.58 -16.15
CA SER A 103 7.27 5.53 -16.70
C SER A 103 7.05 7.01 -16.37
N VAL A 104 5.86 7.39 -15.89
CA VAL A 104 5.54 8.75 -15.43
C VAL A 104 5.36 8.83 -13.91
N GLY A 105 5.68 7.74 -13.20
CA GLY A 105 5.42 7.55 -11.78
C GLY A 105 3.94 7.30 -11.49
N ILE A 106 3.57 7.60 -10.25
CA ILE A 106 2.20 7.53 -9.76
C ILE A 106 1.62 8.95 -9.73
N ALA A 107 0.35 9.11 -10.10
CA ALA A 107 -0.36 10.38 -10.08
C ALA A 107 -1.31 10.49 -8.87
N ASN A 108 -1.79 11.71 -8.59
CA ASN A 108 -2.85 11.93 -7.60
C ASN A 108 -4.07 11.07 -7.92
N MET A 109 -4.59 10.34 -6.92
CA MET A 109 -5.78 9.50 -7.11
C MET A 109 -6.56 9.28 -5.81
N ASN A 110 -7.80 8.83 -5.94
CA ASN A 110 -8.52 8.18 -4.84
C ASN A 110 -8.20 6.68 -4.88
N LEU A 111 -7.98 6.03 -3.73
CA LEU A 111 -7.69 4.60 -3.68
C LEU A 111 -8.86 3.71 -4.13
N SER A 112 -10.07 4.26 -4.31
CA SER A 112 -11.15 3.57 -5.02
C SER A 112 -10.82 3.28 -6.49
N GLU A 113 -9.82 3.96 -7.03
CA GLU A 113 -9.31 3.82 -8.40
C GLU A 113 -8.00 3.01 -8.45
N ALA A 114 -7.54 2.46 -7.31
CA ALA A 114 -6.34 1.64 -7.24
C ALA A 114 -6.46 0.41 -8.15
N ASN A 115 -5.32 -0.09 -8.64
CA ASN A 115 -5.28 -1.20 -9.59
C ASN A 115 -5.85 -2.49 -8.99
N ALA A 116 -5.67 -2.69 -7.69
CA ALA A 116 -6.36 -3.75 -6.95
C ALA A 116 -6.68 -3.33 -5.50
N LYS A 117 -7.74 -3.92 -4.95
CA LYS A 117 -8.08 -3.91 -3.52
C LYS A 117 -8.17 -5.34 -3.02
N ILE A 118 -7.41 -5.64 -1.98
CA ILE A 118 -7.40 -6.93 -1.28
C ILE A 118 -8.09 -6.70 0.07
N ASN A 119 -9.30 -7.23 0.21
CA ASN A 119 -10.04 -7.11 1.47
C ASN A 119 -9.53 -8.14 2.50
N GLY A 120 -9.55 -7.78 3.78
CA GLY A 120 -9.42 -8.72 4.88
C GLY A 120 -10.55 -9.76 4.88
N GLU A 121 -10.35 -10.86 5.59
CA GLU A 121 -11.30 -11.98 5.57
C GLU A 121 -12.53 -11.73 6.45
N LYS A 122 -12.33 -11.16 7.64
CA LYS A 122 -13.39 -10.95 8.62
C LYS A 122 -13.12 -9.73 9.49
N GLY A 123 -14.20 -9.12 9.97
CA GLY A 123 -14.14 -8.02 10.93
C GLY A 123 -13.37 -8.40 12.21
N GLY A 124 -12.48 -7.52 12.64
CA GLY A 124 -11.63 -7.65 13.81
C GLY A 124 -10.29 -8.36 13.58
N ASP A 125 -9.99 -8.79 12.34
CA ASP A 125 -8.72 -9.45 12.02
C ASP A 125 -7.56 -8.45 11.85
N TYR A 126 -7.88 -7.17 11.60
CA TYR A 126 -6.90 -6.10 11.35
C TYR A 126 -5.87 -6.50 10.27
N SER A 127 -6.37 -7.00 9.13
CA SER A 127 -5.55 -7.25 7.95
C SER A 127 -4.86 -5.95 7.51
N SER A 128 -3.69 -6.09 6.90
CA SER A 128 -2.87 -4.96 6.44
C SER A 128 -2.40 -4.05 7.58
N SER A 129 -2.33 -4.57 8.80
CA SER A 129 -1.63 -3.93 9.94
C SER A 129 -0.11 -3.85 9.70
N ALA A 130 0.42 -4.74 8.87
CA ALA A 130 1.74 -4.66 8.27
C ALA A 130 1.68 -5.18 6.83
N VAL A 131 2.42 -4.55 5.92
CA VAL A 131 2.57 -4.96 4.52
C VAL A 131 4.02 -4.83 4.10
N SER A 132 4.46 -5.66 3.15
CA SER A 132 5.81 -5.62 2.57
C SER A 132 5.82 -6.27 1.19
N GLY A 133 6.67 -5.78 0.28
CA GLY A 133 7.14 -6.63 -0.83
C GLY A 133 7.96 -7.80 -0.29
N ALA A 134 7.92 -8.92 -0.99
CA ALA A 134 8.61 -10.16 -0.64
C ALA A 134 9.70 -10.55 -1.65
N GLY A 135 9.78 -9.81 -2.77
CA GLY A 135 10.51 -10.21 -3.96
C GLY A 135 9.85 -11.41 -4.64
N ASP A 136 10.41 -11.87 -5.75
CA ASP A 136 9.99 -13.11 -6.41
C ASP A 136 10.29 -14.35 -5.54
N THR A 137 9.29 -14.84 -4.81
CA THR A 137 9.46 -15.97 -3.87
C THR A 137 9.27 -17.33 -4.53
N ASN A 138 8.68 -17.37 -5.72
CA ASN A 138 8.34 -18.60 -6.42
C ASN A 138 9.20 -18.84 -7.70
N ASN A 139 10.06 -17.87 -8.06
CA ASN A 139 10.89 -17.79 -9.27
C ASN A 139 10.10 -17.74 -10.60
N ASP A 140 8.98 -17.02 -10.64
CA ASP A 140 8.18 -16.83 -11.86
C ASP A 140 8.49 -15.53 -12.61
N GLY A 141 9.34 -14.68 -12.04
CA GLY A 141 9.77 -13.41 -12.62
C GLY A 141 8.93 -12.21 -12.20
N PHE A 142 8.00 -12.35 -11.26
CA PHE A 142 7.20 -11.25 -10.70
C PHE A 142 7.47 -11.15 -9.19
N ASP A 143 7.56 -9.93 -8.67
CA ASP A 143 7.70 -9.75 -7.22
C ASP A 143 6.39 -10.08 -6.49
N ASP A 144 6.50 -10.69 -5.33
CA ASP A 144 5.37 -11.07 -4.48
C ASP A 144 5.19 -10.10 -3.31
N LEU A 145 4.05 -10.20 -2.63
CA LEU A 145 3.71 -9.35 -1.49
C LEU A 145 3.24 -10.14 -0.27
N ILE A 146 3.55 -9.59 0.90
CA ILE A 146 3.16 -10.14 2.20
C ILE A 146 2.23 -9.18 2.93
N ILE A 147 1.13 -9.71 3.45
CA ILE A 147 0.12 -8.97 4.23
C ILE A 147 -0.06 -9.64 5.59
N GLY A 148 0.10 -8.88 6.67
CA GLY A 148 -0.16 -9.32 8.04
C GLY A 148 -1.57 -8.99 8.50
N ALA A 149 -2.23 -9.95 9.16
CA ALA A 149 -3.49 -9.75 9.89
C ALA A 149 -3.26 -10.08 11.37
N SER A 150 -3.02 -9.07 12.19
CA SER A 150 -2.47 -9.25 13.55
C SER A 150 -3.42 -9.94 14.52
N SER A 151 -4.73 -9.94 14.24
CA SER A 151 -5.76 -10.46 15.14
C SER A 151 -6.59 -11.59 14.53
N GLU A 152 -6.16 -12.09 13.37
CA GLU A 152 -6.75 -13.28 12.76
C GLU A 152 -6.79 -14.44 13.80
N SER A 153 -7.92 -15.14 13.84
CA SER A 153 -8.25 -16.06 14.93
C SER A 153 -8.63 -17.48 14.51
N THR A 154 -8.28 -17.91 13.29
CA THR A 154 -8.65 -19.22 12.74
C THR A 154 -8.02 -20.35 13.55
N VAL A 155 -6.79 -20.18 14.03
CA VAL A 155 -6.07 -21.21 14.80
C VAL A 155 -6.15 -21.00 16.31
N ALA A 156 -6.14 -19.76 16.80
CA ALA A 156 -6.41 -19.39 18.19
C ALA A 156 -6.79 -17.90 18.30
N ASN A 157 -7.41 -17.47 19.41
CA ASN A 157 -7.79 -16.06 19.58
C ASN A 157 -6.58 -15.12 19.41
N ASN A 158 -6.68 -14.20 18.45
CA ASN A 158 -5.66 -13.22 18.08
C ASN A 158 -4.27 -13.84 17.85
N SER A 159 -4.21 -15.04 17.26
CA SER A 159 -2.93 -15.66 16.89
C SER A 159 -2.24 -14.92 15.75
N GLY A 160 -3.02 -14.18 14.96
CA GLY A 160 -2.59 -13.51 13.75
C GLY A 160 -2.36 -14.48 12.60
N ALA A 161 -2.28 -13.92 11.40
CA ALA A 161 -1.97 -14.61 10.16
C ALA A 161 -1.06 -13.74 9.28
N VAL A 162 -0.37 -14.41 8.37
CA VAL A 162 0.43 -13.79 7.32
C VAL A 162 0.04 -14.42 5.99
N TYR A 163 -0.29 -13.59 5.02
CA TYR A 163 -0.68 -13.99 3.68
C TYR A 163 0.45 -13.63 2.71
N LEU A 164 0.83 -14.58 1.86
CA LEU A 164 1.68 -14.35 0.69
C LEU A 164 0.78 -14.29 -0.53
N LEU A 165 0.89 -13.22 -1.30
CA LEU A 165 0.17 -13.01 -2.54
C LEU A 165 1.20 -12.97 -3.67
N LEU A 166 0.95 -13.76 -4.71
CA LEU A 166 1.87 -13.90 -5.81
C LEU A 166 1.66 -12.81 -6.85
N GLY A 167 2.76 -12.25 -7.35
CA GLY A 167 2.78 -11.39 -8.53
C GLY A 167 2.39 -12.16 -9.79
N SER A 168 1.97 -11.45 -10.83
CA SER A 168 1.71 -12.06 -12.14
C SER A 168 1.53 -10.99 -13.22
N GLN A 169 1.82 -11.37 -14.47
CA GLN A 169 1.47 -10.55 -15.63
C GLN A 169 -0.06 -10.37 -15.77
N TYR A 170 -0.47 -9.11 -15.89
CA TYR A 170 -1.84 -8.70 -16.22
C TYR A 170 -2.16 -8.78 -17.72
#